data_AF-A0A2T5C8E2-F1
#
_entry.id   AF-A0A2T5C8E2-F1
#
_cell.length_a   1.000
_cell.length_b   1.000
_cell.length_c   1.000
_cell.angle_alpha   90.00
_cell.angle_beta   90.00
_cell.angle_gamma   90.00
#
_symmetry.space_group_name_H-M   'P 1'
#
loop_
_entity.id
_entity.type
_entity.pdbx_description
1 polymer ?
#
loop_
_entity_poly.entity_id
_entity_poly.type
_entity_poly.pdbx_seq_one_letter_code
_entity_poly.pdbx_strand_id
1 'polypeptide(L)'
;MDWISVTKAAARWGVDPRVVQRYCASGKIAGAKKYGRAWMIPANAHKPLDSRGNFETTQPEPLYPGLFLLDNPRFDGRSVEIIAAGLPDVEHRREFYAELAFLRGETQKSLELIAQMPETSPFRLTGIHMGNIAAIRKGDENALRRGMDALEARRQEYAGCPSAQNCIDLAEAVVYAGVYAPDHFPEWLKDGDVLRFSEDVRPFALYLYALYLNNTRQQERMLGVTETVLALVPEQGFTIAELYLRIMRVSACVAMGDRQRARELIEQALDHALPYGLVAPFSEHLGTMRGVFEEVARERFPWVRTEIIRGWKEAFTGWTEIRNRMLKSRMTTLLTSREYAISQYLVAGKTSKEIAELMHTTVSGITYSLQIIREKLGVRRSRDIVKFVNWCAKNRSKT
;
A
#
# COMPACT_ATOMS: atom_id res chain seq x y z
N MET A 1 22.22 -4.42 48.89
CA MET A 1 21.69 -3.49 47.87
C MET A 1 22.35 -2.15 48.10
N ASP A 2 23.05 -1.65 47.10
CA ASP A 2 23.73 -0.35 47.18
C ASP A 2 22.75 0.79 46.87
N TRP A 3 22.89 1.89 47.60
CA TRP A 3 22.03 3.07 47.50
C TRP A 3 22.85 4.29 47.09
N ILE A 4 22.26 5.12 46.25
CA ILE A 4 22.83 6.41 45.83
C ILE A 4 21.94 7.55 46.30
N SER A 5 22.55 8.70 46.56
CA SER A 5 21.84 9.94 46.91
C SER A 5 21.22 10.59 45.68
N VAL A 6 20.23 11.46 45.92
CA VAL A 6 19.62 12.32 44.89
C VAL A 6 20.67 13.04 44.05
N THR A 7 21.69 13.62 44.68
CA THR A 7 22.74 14.39 43.99
C THR A 7 23.57 13.50 43.06
N LYS A 8 23.87 12.27 43.48
CA LYS A 8 24.63 11.31 42.68
C LYS A 8 23.79 10.76 41.51
N ALA A 9 22.49 10.53 41.73
CA ALA A 9 21.56 10.17 40.67
C ALA A 9 21.35 11.32 39.67
N ALA A 10 21.24 12.56 40.15
CA ALA A 10 21.11 13.77 39.35
C ALA A 10 22.30 13.97 38.39
N ALA A 11 23.53 13.83 38.92
CA ALA A 11 24.74 13.87 38.12
C ALA A 11 24.78 12.74 37.07
N ARG A 12 24.40 11.51 37.46
CA ARG A 12 24.36 10.36 36.54
C ARG A 12 23.34 10.52 35.42
N TRP A 13 22.21 11.18 35.68
CA TRP A 13 21.09 11.30 34.75
C TRP A 13 21.05 12.64 33.99
N GLY A 14 22.01 13.53 34.26
CA GLY A 14 22.10 14.86 33.65
C GLY A 14 20.87 15.72 33.91
N VAL A 15 20.32 15.69 35.13
CA VAL A 15 19.11 16.47 35.52
C VAL A 15 19.32 17.20 36.83
N ASP A 16 18.51 18.23 37.08
CA ASP A 16 18.53 18.95 38.36
C ASP A 16 18.10 18.04 39.54
N PRO A 17 18.75 18.13 40.72
CA PRO A 17 18.37 17.35 41.91
C PRO A 17 16.89 17.44 42.28
N ARG A 18 16.22 18.58 42.01
CA ARG A 18 14.78 18.76 42.23
C ARG A 18 13.92 17.87 41.32
N VAL A 19 14.39 17.56 40.12
CA VAL A 19 13.71 16.64 39.18
C VAL A 19 13.79 15.21 39.73
N VAL A 20 14.96 14.81 40.24
CA VAL A 20 15.15 13.51 40.87
C VAL A 20 14.26 13.35 42.11
N GLN A 21 14.19 14.38 42.97
CA GLN A 21 13.28 14.36 44.13
C GLN A 21 11.81 14.20 43.72
N ARG A 22 11.41 14.82 42.61
CA ARG A 22 10.06 14.69 42.06
C ARG A 22 9.78 13.28 41.55
N TYR A 23 10.76 12.63 40.90
CA TYR A 23 10.63 11.24 40.49
C TYR A 23 10.51 10.27 41.67
N CYS A 24 11.27 10.51 42.74
CA CYS A 24 11.12 9.73 43.96
C CYS A 24 9.75 9.96 44.62
N ALA A 25 9.29 11.22 44.72
CA ALA A 25 8.01 11.56 45.34
C ALA A 25 6.79 11.07 44.54
N SER A 26 6.89 11.00 43.20
CA SER A 26 5.84 10.49 42.31
C SER A 26 5.90 8.97 42.11
N GLY A 27 6.79 8.26 42.81
CA GLY A 27 6.90 6.80 42.72
C GLY A 27 7.49 6.28 41.40
N LYS A 28 8.02 7.16 40.53
CA LYS A 28 8.58 6.78 39.21
C LYS A 28 9.91 6.01 39.31
N ILE A 29 10.56 5.99 40.47
CA ILE A 29 11.78 5.23 40.72
C ILE A 29 11.43 4.05 41.62
N ALA A 30 11.31 2.86 41.02
CA ALA A 30 11.03 1.64 41.74
C ALA A 30 12.09 1.39 42.84
N GLY A 31 11.63 1.16 44.06
CA GLY A 31 12.50 0.90 45.21
C GLY A 31 13.09 2.15 45.88
N ALA A 32 12.81 3.37 45.41
CA ALA A 32 13.23 4.59 46.12
C ALA A 32 12.53 4.70 47.48
N LYS A 33 13.30 4.97 48.53
CA LYS A 33 12.79 5.11 49.91
C LYS A 33 13.16 6.46 50.50
N LYS A 34 12.23 7.09 51.21
CA LYS A 34 12.49 8.33 51.94
C LYS A 34 12.99 7.97 53.34
N TYR A 35 14.17 8.46 53.70
CA TYR A 35 14.76 8.29 55.02
C TYR A 35 15.05 9.67 55.62
N GLY A 36 14.23 10.08 56.60
CA GLY A 36 14.23 11.45 57.14
C GLY A 36 13.96 12.50 56.05
N ARG A 37 14.93 13.40 55.83
CA ARG A 37 14.87 14.46 54.80
C ARG A 37 15.50 14.06 53.46
N ALA A 38 16.09 12.87 53.36
CA ALA A 38 16.80 12.41 52.17
C ALA A 38 16.08 11.27 51.45
N TRP A 39 16.34 11.11 50.15
CA TRP A 39 15.90 9.96 49.37
C TRP A 39 17.07 9.01 49.13
N MET A 40 16.80 7.72 49.35
CA MET A 40 17.67 6.61 48.99
C MET A 40 17.17 6.01 47.68
N ILE A 41 18.02 6.06 46.65
CA ILE A 41 17.70 5.55 45.31
C ILE A 41 18.55 4.28 45.07
N PRO A 42 17.99 3.17 44.59
CA PRO A 42 18.78 1.98 44.27
C PRO A 42 19.88 2.31 43.24
N ALA A 43 21.11 1.80 43.44
CA ALA A 43 22.22 2.11 42.55
C ALA A 43 22.01 1.63 41.09
N ASN A 44 21.14 0.65 40.87
CA ASN A 44 20.74 0.14 39.55
C ASN A 44 19.52 0.86 38.96
N ALA A 45 19.00 1.92 39.60
CA ALA A 45 17.86 2.66 39.06
C ALA A 45 18.24 3.39 37.75
N HIS A 46 17.39 3.24 36.73
CA HIS A 46 17.47 3.97 35.48
C HIS A 46 16.66 5.27 35.55
N LYS A 47 17.03 6.28 34.75
CA LYS A 47 16.32 7.57 34.67
C LYS A 47 14.88 7.33 34.16
N PRO A 48 13.84 7.75 34.90
CA PRO A 48 12.46 7.69 34.39
C PRO A 48 12.27 8.59 33.16
N LEU A 49 11.44 8.15 32.21
CA LEU A 49 11.04 8.96 31.06
C LEU A 49 10.25 10.20 31.56
N ASP A 50 10.70 11.41 31.19
CA ASP A 50 10.04 12.66 31.58
C ASP A 50 8.85 12.91 30.65
N SER A 51 7.64 12.61 31.12
CA SER A 51 6.38 12.83 30.41
C SER A 51 5.91 14.29 30.47
N ARG A 52 6.82 15.25 30.23
CA ARG A 52 6.51 16.69 30.16
C ARG A 52 6.82 17.28 28.79
N GLY A 53 6.27 16.64 27.76
CA GLY A 53 5.85 17.35 26.55
C GLY A 53 4.42 17.84 26.73
N ASN A 54 4.21 19.15 26.67
CA ASN A 54 2.95 19.87 26.49
C ASN A 54 1.63 19.17 26.85
N PHE A 55 1.13 19.45 28.07
CA PHE A 55 -0.32 19.51 28.29
C PHE A 55 -0.79 20.94 27.96
N GLU A 56 -0.82 21.27 26.67
CA GLU A 56 -1.57 22.43 26.14
C GLU A 56 -2.20 22.04 24.80
N THR A 57 -3.23 21.21 24.90
CA THR A 57 -4.57 21.36 24.32
C THR A 57 -5.26 20.02 24.52
N THR A 58 -6.54 20.03 24.82
CA THR A 58 -7.46 18.92 24.53
C THR A 58 -7.43 18.64 23.03
N GLN A 59 -6.33 18.09 22.53
CA GLN A 59 -6.32 17.38 21.27
C GLN A 59 -6.93 16.01 21.58
N PRO A 60 -7.92 15.54 20.82
CA PRO A 60 -8.36 14.16 20.96
C PRO A 60 -7.11 13.28 20.85
N GLU A 61 -6.92 12.36 21.80
CA GLU A 61 -5.93 11.29 21.64
C GLU A 61 -6.06 10.74 20.22
N PRO A 62 -4.97 10.56 19.46
CA PRO A 62 -5.10 10.15 18.08
C PRO A 62 -5.86 8.81 18.02
N LEU A 63 -7.05 8.86 17.43
CA LEU A 63 -7.63 7.74 16.69
C LEU A 63 -6.48 7.12 15.90
N TYR A 64 -6.22 5.82 16.10
CA TYR A 64 -5.20 5.00 15.44
C TYR A 64 -4.50 5.72 14.25
N PRO A 65 -3.25 6.19 14.41
CA PRO A 65 -2.60 7.07 13.44
C PRO A 65 -1.99 6.31 12.24
N GLY A 66 -2.68 5.27 11.75
CA GLY A 66 -2.27 4.45 10.61
C GLY A 66 -3.37 4.39 9.55
N LEU A 67 -2.97 4.13 8.29
CA LEU A 67 -3.91 3.95 7.18
C LEU A 67 -4.33 2.48 6.98
N PHE A 68 -3.48 1.53 7.40
CA PHE A 68 -3.73 0.09 7.28
C PHE A 68 -3.17 -0.63 8.51
N LEU A 69 -4.04 -1.34 9.22
CA LEU A 69 -3.65 -2.20 10.32
C LEU A 69 -2.83 -3.40 9.84
N LEU A 70 -3.10 -3.95 8.65
CA LEU A 70 -2.38 -5.12 8.14
C LEU A 70 -0.95 -4.86 7.68
N ASP A 71 -0.52 -3.60 7.62
CA ASP A 71 0.89 -3.29 7.41
C ASP A 71 1.74 -3.50 8.68
N ASN A 72 1.11 -3.55 9.86
CA ASN A 72 1.81 -3.76 11.14
C ASN A 72 2.17 -5.24 11.42
N PRO A 73 1.25 -6.22 11.33
CA PRO A 73 1.59 -7.62 11.59
C PRO A 73 2.38 -8.23 10.43
N ARG A 74 3.38 -9.05 10.76
CA ARG A 74 4.05 -9.93 9.78
C ARG A 74 3.27 -11.24 9.64
N PHE A 75 3.08 -11.64 8.39
CA PHE A 75 2.58 -12.95 7.98
C PHE A 75 3.76 -13.92 7.94
N ASP A 76 3.96 -14.67 9.02
CA ASP A 76 5.20 -15.42 9.33
C ASP A 76 5.03 -16.95 9.37
N GLY A 77 3.89 -17.45 8.90
CA GLY A 77 3.48 -18.86 8.94
C GLY A 77 2.40 -19.16 9.99
N ARG A 78 2.18 -18.26 10.96
CA ARG A 78 1.05 -18.39 11.90
C ARG A 78 -0.29 -18.25 11.18
N SER A 79 -1.33 -18.92 11.71
CA SER A 79 -2.70 -18.77 11.18
C SER A 79 -3.24 -17.36 11.43
N VAL A 80 -4.21 -16.93 10.63
CA VAL A 80 -4.82 -15.60 10.74
C VAL A 80 -5.53 -15.41 12.08
N GLU A 81 -6.06 -16.49 12.67
CA GLU A 81 -6.70 -16.49 13.99
C GLU A 81 -5.68 -16.22 15.09
N ILE A 82 -4.47 -16.80 15.00
CA ILE A 82 -3.41 -16.55 15.97
C ILE A 82 -2.92 -15.11 15.89
N ILE A 83 -2.76 -14.57 14.67
CA ILE A 83 -2.37 -13.17 14.46
C ILE A 83 -3.46 -12.25 15.05
N ALA A 84 -4.73 -12.49 14.73
CA ALA A 84 -5.85 -11.69 15.22
C ALA A 84 -6.04 -11.78 16.74
N ALA A 85 -5.80 -12.94 17.35
CA ALA A 85 -5.88 -13.12 18.80
C ALA A 85 -4.83 -12.28 19.57
N GLY A 86 -3.70 -11.95 18.92
CA GLY A 86 -2.69 -11.06 19.48
C GLY A 86 -3.03 -9.57 19.43
N LEU A 87 -4.15 -9.19 18.80
CA LEU A 87 -4.55 -7.79 18.66
C LEU A 87 -5.23 -7.26 19.94
N PRO A 88 -5.04 -5.96 20.26
CA PRO A 88 -5.41 -5.39 21.56
C PRO A 88 -6.89 -5.56 21.94
N ASP A 89 -7.80 -5.34 20.99
CA ASP A 89 -9.23 -5.29 21.26
C ASP A 89 -10.07 -5.75 20.06
N VAL A 90 -11.39 -5.67 20.23
CA VAL A 90 -12.37 -6.10 19.22
C VAL A 90 -12.40 -5.19 17.99
N GLU A 91 -12.07 -3.90 18.13
CA GLU A 91 -12.04 -2.98 16.99
C GLU A 91 -10.84 -3.26 16.11
N HIS A 92 -9.66 -3.51 16.69
CA HIS A 92 -8.48 -3.95 15.96
C HIS A 92 -8.74 -5.27 15.22
N ARG A 93 -9.40 -6.23 15.86
CA ARG A 93 -9.77 -7.49 15.19
C ARG A 93 -10.76 -7.27 14.06
N ARG A 94 -11.75 -6.40 14.25
CA ARG A 94 -12.73 -6.06 13.19
C ARG A 94 -12.02 -5.45 11.98
N GLU A 95 -11.15 -4.48 12.22
CA GLU A 95 -10.34 -3.85 11.17
C GLU A 95 -9.45 -4.88 10.45
N PHE A 96 -8.72 -5.69 11.22
CA PHE A 96 -7.87 -6.75 10.69
C PHE A 96 -8.64 -7.67 9.73
N TYR A 97 -9.84 -8.11 10.12
CA TYR A 97 -10.66 -8.95 9.26
C TYR A 97 -11.28 -8.19 8.08
N ALA A 98 -11.58 -6.91 8.22
CA ALA A 98 -12.08 -6.07 7.13
C ALA A 98 -11.01 -5.92 6.03
N GLU A 99 -9.78 -5.57 6.40
CA GLU A 99 -8.65 -5.48 5.48
C GLU A 99 -8.29 -6.84 4.88
N LEU A 100 -8.29 -7.91 5.69
CA LEU A 100 -7.99 -9.26 5.21
C LEU A 100 -9.00 -9.72 4.17
N ALA A 101 -10.31 -9.50 4.43
CA ALA A 101 -11.36 -9.78 3.47
C ALA A 101 -11.14 -9.02 2.15
N PHE A 102 -10.74 -7.74 2.24
CA PHE A 102 -10.46 -6.94 1.05
C PHE A 102 -9.28 -7.47 0.22
N LEU A 103 -8.18 -7.85 0.89
CA LEU A 103 -7.00 -8.45 0.27
C LEU A 103 -7.25 -9.86 -0.29
N ARG A 104 -8.24 -10.57 0.26
CA ARG A 104 -8.78 -11.83 -0.28
C ARG A 104 -9.74 -11.64 -1.45
N GLY A 105 -10.03 -10.39 -1.85
CA GLY A 105 -10.99 -10.10 -2.90
C GLY A 105 -12.46 -10.16 -2.45
N GLU A 106 -12.73 -10.44 -1.17
CA GLU A 106 -14.06 -10.45 -0.53
C GLU A 106 -14.54 -9.01 -0.23
N THR A 107 -14.57 -8.15 -1.26
CA THR A 107 -14.84 -6.70 -1.12
C THR A 107 -16.15 -6.41 -0.38
N GLN A 108 -17.20 -7.18 -0.65
CA GLN A 108 -18.51 -6.97 -0.03
C GLN A 108 -18.49 -7.25 1.48
N LYS A 109 -17.86 -8.35 1.90
CA LYS A 109 -17.69 -8.69 3.32
C LYS A 109 -16.82 -7.66 4.06
N SER A 110 -15.78 -7.16 3.40
CA SER A 110 -14.97 -6.06 3.93
C SER A 110 -15.83 -4.83 4.24
N LEU A 111 -16.66 -4.39 3.29
CA LEU A 111 -17.57 -3.27 3.47
C LEU A 111 -18.61 -3.50 4.58
N GLU A 112 -19.11 -4.74 4.71
CA GLU A 112 -20.03 -5.11 5.79
C GLU A 112 -19.39 -5.02 7.18
N LEU A 113 -18.11 -5.39 7.31
CA LEU A 113 -17.36 -5.25 8.56
C LEU A 113 -17.09 -3.77 8.89
N ILE A 114 -16.74 -2.96 7.88
CA ILE A 114 -16.54 -1.52 8.05
C ILE A 114 -17.83 -0.81 8.45
N ALA A 115 -18.96 -1.19 7.86
CA ALA A 115 -20.28 -0.61 8.18
C ALA A 115 -20.70 -0.85 9.64
N GLN A 116 -20.12 -1.86 10.30
CA GLN A 116 -20.36 -2.16 11.72
C GLN A 116 -19.43 -1.39 12.67
N MET A 117 -18.50 -0.58 12.16
CA MET A 117 -17.62 0.24 13.00
C MET A 117 -18.39 1.40 13.62
N PRO A 118 -18.24 1.65 14.93
CA PRO A 118 -18.87 2.79 15.58
C PRO A 118 -18.36 4.11 15.00
N GLU A 119 -19.12 5.18 15.18
CA GLU A 119 -18.70 6.53 14.76
C GLU A 119 -17.40 6.97 15.44
N THR A 120 -17.18 6.51 16.68
CA THR A 120 -16.00 6.79 17.50
C THR A 120 -14.81 5.87 17.18
N SER A 121 -14.92 4.98 16.20
CA SER A 121 -13.87 3.98 15.93
C SER A 121 -12.55 4.64 15.54
N PRO A 122 -11.39 4.14 15.99
CA PRO A 122 -10.11 4.68 15.58
C PRO A 122 -9.73 4.39 14.12
N PHE A 123 -10.40 3.43 13.47
CA PHE A 123 -10.10 2.95 12.12
C PHE A 123 -10.94 3.63 11.02
N ARG A 124 -11.57 4.77 11.32
CA ARG A 124 -12.47 5.44 10.37
C ARG A 124 -11.77 5.90 9.10
N LEU A 125 -10.49 6.28 9.19
CA LEU A 125 -9.71 6.65 8.02
C LEU A 125 -9.55 5.46 7.06
N THR A 126 -9.23 4.28 7.57
CA THR A 126 -9.20 3.05 6.77
C THR A 126 -10.56 2.72 6.17
N GLY A 127 -11.64 2.84 6.96
CA GLY A 127 -13.00 2.62 6.46
C GLY A 127 -13.36 3.54 5.29
N ILE A 128 -13.01 4.84 5.37
CA ILE A 128 -13.17 5.80 4.26
C ILE A 128 -12.32 5.38 3.06
N HIS A 129 -11.05 5.04 3.30
CA HIS A 129 -10.13 4.61 2.26
C HIS A 129 -10.64 3.38 1.50
N MET A 130 -11.01 2.32 2.21
CA MET A 130 -11.54 1.09 1.62
C MET A 130 -12.86 1.32 0.88
N GLY A 131 -13.71 2.22 1.40
CA GLY A 131 -14.89 2.71 0.71
C GLY A 131 -14.56 3.38 -0.63
N ASN A 132 -13.53 4.22 -0.67
CA ASN A 132 -13.05 4.86 -1.89
C ASN A 132 -12.54 3.84 -2.91
N ILE A 133 -11.71 2.88 -2.50
CA ILE A 133 -11.21 1.85 -3.43
C ILE A 133 -12.34 0.96 -3.93
N ALA A 134 -13.30 0.60 -3.08
CA ALA A 134 -14.49 -0.13 -3.51
C ALA A 134 -15.35 0.66 -4.51
N ALA A 135 -15.50 1.97 -4.31
CA ALA A 135 -16.18 2.86 -5.25
C ALA A 135 -15.46 2.90 -6.61
N ILE A 136 -14.12 2.97 -6.61
CA ILE A 136 -13.30 2.89 -7.83
C ILE A 136 -13.54 1.56 -8.54
N ARG A 137 -13.45 0.43 -7.83
CA ARG A 137 -13.68 -0.91 -8.41
C ARG A 137 -15.08 -1.04 -9.04
N LYS A 138 -16.09 -0.38 -8.47
CA LYS A 138 -17.48 -0.39 -8.96
C LYS A 138 -17.80 0.69 -10.00
N GLY A 139 -16.92 1.66 -10.25
CA GLY A 139 -17.23 2.80 -11.12
C GLY A 139 -18.21 3.81 -10.49
N ASP A 140 -18.41 3.76 -9.17
CA ASP A 140 -19.37 4.62 -8.47
C ASP A 140 -18.74 5.98 -8.13
N GLU A 141 -18.85 6.92 -9.07
CA GLU A 141 -18.33 8.28 -8.92
C GLU A 141 -18.96 9.03 -7.74
N ASN A 142 -20.24 8.81 -7.46
CA ASN A 142 -20.91 9.51 -6.38
C ASN A 142 -20.41 9.01 -5.02
N ALA A 143 -20.21 7.71 -4.86
CA ALA A 143 -19.59 7.14 -3.67
C ALA A 143 -18.13 7.61 -3.50
N LEU A 144 -17.35 7.63 -4.59
CA LEU A 144 -15.98 8.13 -4.55
C LEU A 144 -15.94 9.61 -4.14
N ARG A 145 -16.79 10.47 -4.71
CA ARG A 145 -16.88 11.88 -4.33
C ARG A 145 -17.20 12.04 -2.85
N ARG A 146 -18.22 11.34 -2.34
CA ARG A 146 -18.57 11.39 -0.90
C ARG A 146 -17.42 10.95 0.00
N GLY A 147 -16.67 9.92 -0.40
CA GLY A 147 -15.54 9.47 0.41
C GLY A 147 -14.33 10.38 0.31
N MET A 148 -14.10 11.08 -0.81
CA MET A 148 -13.12 12.16 -0.90
C MET A 148 -13.53 13.37 -0.04
N ASP A 149 -14.81 13.76 -0.06
CA ASP A 149 -15.34 14.81 0.83
C ASP A 149 -15.16 14.42 2.31
N ALA A 150 -15.32 13.13 2.63
CA ALA A 150 -15.07 12.61 3.98
C ALA A 150 -13.58 12.65 4.37
N LEU A 151 -12.65 12.39 3.45
CA LEU A 151 -11.22 12.57 3.69
C LEU A 151 -10.89 14.04 3.99
N GLU A 152 -11.45 14.97 3.23
CA GLU A 152 -11.26 16.41 3.45
C GLU A 152 -11.86 16.88 4.79
N ALA A 153 -13.03 16.37 5.17
CA ALA A 153 -13.60 16.65 6.49
C ALA A 153 -12.68 16.17 7.63
N ARG A 154 -12.07 14.98 7.48
CA ARG A 154 -11.06 14.47 8.44
C ARG A 154 -9.80 15.33 8.42
N ARG A 155 -9.38 15.83 7.27
CA ARG A 155 -8.23 16.74 7.14
C ARG A 155 -8.43 17.99 7.97
N GLN A 156 -9.63 18.56 7.96
CA GLN A 156 -9.97 19.74 8.75
C GLN A 156 -10.06 19.42 10.25
N GLU A 157 -10.67 18.29 10.61
CA GLU A 157 -10.77 17.84 12.01
C GLU A 157 -9.40 17.63 12.66
N TYR A 158 -8.45 17.04 11.92
CA TYR A 158 -7.10 16.75 12.40
C TYR A 158 -6.05 17.74 11.90
N ALA A 159 -6.42 19.00 11.62
CA ALA A 159 -5.49 20.01 11.08
C ALA A 159 -4.25 20.24 11.96
N GLY A 160 -4.38 20.07 13.28
CA GLY A 160 -3.27 20.20 14.24
C GLY A 160 -2.43 18.93 14.46
N CYS A 161 -2.72 17.83 13.75
CA CYS A 161 -2.08 16.52 13.96
C CYS A 161 -1.30 16.07 12.71
N PRO A 162 0.03 16.32 12.64
CA PRO A 162 0.83 16.00 11.45
C PRO A 162 0.79 14.53 11.02
N SER A 163 0.73 13.58 11.96
CA SER A 163 0.64 12.16 11.64
C SER A 163 -0.69 11.81 10.96
N ALA A 164 -1.80 12.37 11.43
CA ALA A 164 -3.10 12.18 10.78
C ALA A 164 -3.14 12.82 9.38
N GLN A 165 -2.56 14.02 9.22
CA GLN A 165 -2.41 14.65 7.90
C GLN A 165 -1.64 13.75 6.93
N ASN A 166 -0.53 13.16 7.39
CA ASN A 166 0.27 12.23 6.59
C ASN A 166 -0.54 10.97 6.19
N CYS A 167 -1.37 10.42 7.08
CA CYS A 167 -2.20 9.26 6.73
C CYS A 167 -3.29 9.62 5.71
N ILE A 168 -3.86 10.82 5.78
CA ILE A 168 -4.82 11.30 4.78
C ILE A 168 -4.11 11.51 3.43
N ASP A 169 -2.92 12.11 3.42
CA ASP A 169 -2.09 12.26 2.21
C ASP A 169 -1.78 10.89 1.58
N LEU A 170 -1.53 9.85 2.39
CA LEU A 170 -1.37 8.48 1.90
C LEU A 170 -2.67 7.92 1.31
N ALA A 171 -3.81 8.12 1.97
CA ALA A 171 -5.10 7.63 1.50
C ALA A 171 -5.46 8.22 0.13
N GLU A 172 -5.26 9.53 -0.04
CA GLU A 172 -5.43 10.23 -1.30
C GLU A 172 -4.44 9.75 -2.36
N ALA A 173 -3.16 9.56 -1.99
CA ALA A 173 -2.15 9.04 -2.89
C ALA A 173 -2.53 7.66 -3.44
N VAL A 174 -3.08 6.75 -2.62
CA VAL A 174 -3.57 5.44 -3.09
C VAL A 174 -4.71 5.63 -4.11
N VAL A 175 -5.65 6.55 -3.86
CA VAL A 175 -6.75 6.83 -4.80
C VAL A 175 -6.20 7.30 -6.15
N TYR A 176 -5.38 8.36 -6.15
CA TYR A 176 -4.87 8.94 -7.39
C TYR A 176 -3.90 8.01 -8.13
N ALA A 177 -2.96 7.39 -7.41
CA ALA A 177 -2.02 6.41 -7.98
C ALA A 177 -2.75 5.19 -8.50
N GLY A 178 -3.79 4.76 -7.78
CA GLY A 178 -4.69 3.69 -8.16
C GLY A 178 -5.33 3.94 -9.53
N VAL A 179 -5.84 5.15 -9.80
CA VAL A 179 -6.45 5.52 -11.10
C VAL A 179 -5.47 6.06 -12.15
N TYR A 180 -4.15 5.98 -11.91
CA TYR A 180 -3.12 6.45 -12.83
C TYR A 180 -3.33 7.90 -13.27
N ALA A 181 -3.61 8.79 -12.29
CA ALA A 181 -3.84 10.22 -12.50
C ALA A 181 -2.62 11.06 -12.08
N PRO A 182 -1.54 11.10 -12.89
CA PRO A 182 -0.26 11.67 -12.48
C PRO A 182 -0.28 13.17 -12.18
N ASP A 183 -1.17 13.91 -12.84
CA ASP A 183 -1.33 15.35 -12.62
C ASP A 183 -1.93 15.66 -11.23
N HIS A 184 -2.59 14.67 -10.60
CA HIS A 184 -3.20 14.77 -9.28
C HIS A 184 -2.35 14.13 -8.17
N PHE A 185 -1.17 13.61 -8.48
CA PHE A 185 -0.30 13.06 -7.44
C PHE A 185 0.14 14.15 -6.46
N PRO A 186 0.15 13.85 -5.16
CA PRO A 186 0.63 14.80 -4.17
C PRO A 186 2.12 15.05 -4.34
N GLU A 187 2.58 16.25 -3.97
CA GLU A 187 3.96 16.67 -4.28
C GLU A 187 5.02 15.81 -3.57
N TRP A 188 4.75 15.41 -2.32
CA TRP A 188 5.63 14.51 -1.57
C TRP A 188 5.91 13.20 -2.33
N LEU A 189 4.94 12.71 -3.08
CA LEU A 189 5.07 11.48 -3.85
C LEU A 189 5.94 11.69 -5.10
N LYS A 190 5.86 12.87 -5.72
CA LYS A 190 6.72 13.21 -6.88
C LYS A 190 8.16 13.41 -6.45
N ASP A 191 8.36 14.08 -5.32
CA ASP A 191 9.67 14.35 -4.73
C ASP A 191 10.32 13.12 -4.10
N GLY A 192 9.52 12.08 -3.81
CA GLY A 192 9.99 10.90 -3.09
C GLY A 192 10.28 11.18 -1.62
N ASP A 193 9.60 12.17 -1.02
CA ASP A 193 9.68 12.51 0.40
C ASP A 193 8.93 11.47 1.24
N VAL A 194 9.50 10.27 1.31
CA VAL A 194 8.98 9.17 2.14
C VAL A 194 9.47 9.26 3.59
N LEU A 195 10.45 10.12 3.88
CA LEU A 195 11.02 10.27 5.22
C LEU A 195 10.10 11.04 6.16
N ARG A 196 9.12 11.79 5.63
CA ARG A 196 8.06 12.41 6.43
C ARG A 196 7.16 11.40 7.15
N PHE A 197 7.16 10.12 6.74
CA PHE A 197 6.40 9.05 7.36
C PHE A 197 7.21 8.32 8.43
N SER A 198 6.50 7.79 9.43
CA SER A 198 7.09 6.91 10.44
C SER A 198 7.70 5.66 9.81
N GLU A 199 8.63 5.01 10.52
CA GLU A 199 9.35 3.84 10.01
C GLU A 199 8.41 2.71 9.62
N ASP A 200 7.34 2.49 10.39
CA ASP A 200 6.35 1.44 10.12
C ASP A 200 5.52 1.71 8.84
N VAL A 201 5.29 2.98 8.50
CA VAL A 201 4.48 3.39 7.34
C VAL A 201 5.33 3.55 6.07
N ARG A 202 6.63 3.78 6.23
CA ARG A 202 7.57 4.05 5.13
C ARG A 202 7.59 2.97 4.04
N PRO A 203 7.52 1.65 4.32
CA PRO A 203 7.44 0.64 3.27
C PRO A 203 6.23 0.82 2.35
N PHE A 204 5.06 1.18 2.91
CA PHE A 204 3.86 1.41 2.12
C PHE A 204 3.97 2.71 1.29
N ALA A 205 4.53 3.78 1.87
CA ALA A 205 4.84 5.00 1.14
C ALA A 205 5.81 4.76 -0.03
N LEU A 206 6.81 3.90 0.16
CA LEU A 206 7.74 3.47 -0.89
C LEU A 206 7.08 2.61 -1.96
N TYR A 207 6.07 1.79 -1.61
CA TYR A 207 5.22 1.13 -2.60
C TYR A 207 4.50 2.15 -3.47
N LEU A 208 3.86 3.16 -2.88
CA LEU A 208 3.20 4.22 -3.66
C LEU A 208 4.20 4.98 -4.54
N TYR A 209 5.42 5.22 -4.03
CA TYR A 209 6.48 5.83 -4.83
C TYR A 209 6.90 4.94 -6.00
N ALA A 210 7.03 3.63 -5.81
CA ALA A 210 7.28 2.68 -6.89
C ALA A 210 6.13 2.71 -7.92
N LEU A 211 4.87 2.79 -7.48
CA LEU A 211 3.71 2.92 -8.35
C LEU A 211 3.75 4.24 -9.15
N TYR A 212 4.18 5.36 -8.54
CA TYR A 212 4.46 6.62 -9.23
C TYR A 212 5.52 6.47 -10.32
N LEU A 213 6.63 5.81 -10.01
CA LEU A 213 7.71 5.55 -10.97
C LEU A 213 7.23 4.66 -12.13
N ASN A 214 6.39 3.66 -11.85
CA ASN A 214 5.73 2.87 -12.89
C ASN A 214 4.88 3.75 -13.82
N ASN A 215 4.03 4.59 -13.23
CA ASN A 215 3.15 5.53 -13.92
C ASN A 215 3.91 6.51 -14.84
N THR A 216 5.11 6.91 -14.41
CA THR A 216 5.95 7.89 -15.12
C THR A 216 7.03 7.25 -16.02
N ARG A 217 7.02 5.91 -16.16
CA ARG A 217 7.99 5.14 -16.96
C ARG A 217 9.43 5.33 -16.50
N GLN A 218 9.66 5.18 -15.20
CA GLN A 218 10.98 5.22 -14.57
C GLN A 218 11.31 3.84 -13.97
N GLN A 219 11.37 2.82 -14.83
CA GLN A 219 11.46 1.41 -14.45
C GLN A 219 12.76 1.07 -13.71
N GLU A 220 13.90 1.63 -14.13
CA GLU A 220 15.19 1.41 -13.47
C GLU A 220 15.20 1.97 -12.04
N ARG A 221 14.65 3.17 -11.85
CA ARG A 221 14.47 3.76 -10.52
C ARG A 221 13.52 2.93 -9.67
N MET A 222 12.42 2.47 -10.25
CA MET A 222 11.46 1.60 -9.56
C MET A 222 12.12 0.30 -9.09
N LEU A 223 12.91 -0.34 -9.97
CA LEU A 223 13.66 -1.54 -9.63
C LEU A 223 14.60 -1.28 -8.46
N GLY A 224 15.43 -0.23 -8.53
CA GLY A 224 16.35 0.15 -7.46
C GLY A 224 15.66 0.40 -6.12
N VAL A 225 14.51 1.10 -6.11
CA VAL A 225 13.70 1.31 -4.89
C VAL A 225 13.23 -0.03 -4.32
N THR A 226 12.60 -0.87 -5.14
CA THR A 226 12.04 -2.15 -4.68
C THR A 226 13.11 -3.11 -4.18
N GLU A 227 14.26 -3.20 -4.88
CA GLU A 227 15.37 -4.05 -4.46
C GLU A 227 16.02 -3.59 -3.17
N THR A 228 16.22 -2.27 -3.01
CA THR A 228 16.81 -1.71 -1.80
C THR A 228 15.95 -2.01 -0.57
N VAL A 229 14.63 -1.79 -0.67
CA VAL A 229 13.74 -2.08 0.45
C VAL A 229 13.73 -3.57 0.75
N LEU A 230 13.54 -4.41 -0.28
CA LEU A 230 13.43 -5.87 -0.10
C LEU A 230 14.74 -6.54 0.34
N ALA A 231 15.90 -5.90 0.19
CA ALA A 231 17.17 -6.39 0.69
C ALA A 231 17.35 -6.15 2.20
N LEU A 232 16.58 -5.23 2.78
CA LEU A 232 16.70 -4.83 4.19
C LEU A 232 15.62 -5.45 5.09
N VAL A 233 14.62 -6.10 4.51
CA VAL A 233 13.53 -6.73 5.28
C VAL A 233 13.96 -8.10 5.80
N PRO A 234 13.40 -8.55 6.94
CA PRO A 234 13.65 -9.90 7.46
C PRO A 234 13.32 -11.00 6.44
N GLU A 235 14.11 -12.08 6.45
CA GLU A 235 13.88 -13.25 5.58
C GLU A 235 12.57 -13.98 5.90
N GLN A 236 12.21 -14.06 7.19
CA GLN A 236 11.01 -14.77 7.64
C GLN A 236 9.77 -13.88 7.55
N GLY A 237 8.77 -14.38 6.84
CA GLY A 237 7.46 -13.76 6.69
C GLY A 237 7.48 -12.46 5.89
N PHE A 238 6.33 -11.79 5.84
CA PHE A 238 6.19 -10.54 5.09
C PHE A 238 5.11 -9.61 5.67
N THR A 239 5.19 -8.33 5.33
CA THR A 239 4.07 -7.37 5.52
C THR A 239 3.34 -7.13 4.20
N ILE A 240 2.13 -6.56 4.24
CA ILE A 240 1.36 -6.26 3.02
C ILE A 240 2.10 -5.28 2.12
N ALA A 241 2.70 -4.21 2.66
CA ALA A 241 3.58 -3.32 1.92
C ALA A 241 4.72 -4.06 1.19
N GLU A 242 5.37 -5.02 1.84
CA GLU A 242 6.43 -5.82 1.21
C GLU A 242 5.89 -6.72 0.09
N LEU A 243 4.66 -7.25 0.21
CA LEU A 243 4.02 -8.00 -0.88
C LEU A 243 3.78 -7.11 -2.11
N TYR A 244 3.25 -5.91 -1.90
CA TYR A 244 3.06 -4.92 -2.97
C TYR A 244 4.39 -4.50 -3.60
N LEU A 245 5.46 -4.30 -2.81
CA LEU A 245 6.80 -4.01 -3.33
C LEU A 245 7.36 -5.17 -4.16
N ARG A 246 7.15 -6.43 -3.76
CA ARG A 246 7.52 -7.61 -4.57
C ARG A 246 6.77 -7.61 -5.92
N ILE A 247 5.49 -7.25 -5.93
CA ILE A 247 4.68 -7.11 -7.15
C ILE A 247 5.17 -5.94 -8.04
N MET A 248 5.60 -4.82 -7.45
CA MET A 248 6.23 -3.73 -8.21
C MET A 248 7.58 -4.15 -8.79
N ARG A 249 8.38 -4.95 -8.07
CA ARG A 249 9.64 -5.52 -8.59
C ARG A 249 9.38 -6.40 -9.82
N VAL A 250 8.36 -7.26 -9.78
CA VAL A 250 7.92 -8.05 -10.94
C VAL A 250 7.65 -7.11 -12.12
N SER A 251 6.84 -6.07 -11.90
CA SER A 251 6.44 -5.12 -12.93
C SER A 251 7.63 -4.42 -13.57
N ALA A 252 8.65 -4.08 -12.77
CA ALA A 252 9.91 -3.53 -13.26
C ALA A 252 10.63 -4.53 -14.18
N CYS A 253 10.85 -5.76 -13.71
CA CYS A 253 11.51 -6.82 -14.50
C CYS A 253 10.80 -7.07 -15.84
N VAL A 254 9.45 -7.16 -15.82
CA VAL A 254 8.65 -7.32 -17.04
C VAL A 254 8.85 -6.15 -18.01
N ALA A 255 8.85 -4.92 -17.49
CA ALA A 255 9.02 -3.75 -18.31
C ALA A 255 10.44 -3.62 -18.90
N MET A 256 11.46 -4.11 -18.19
CA MET A 256 12.85 -4.19 -18.63
C MET A 256 13.14 -5.38 -19.56
N GLY A 257 12.17 -6.28 -19.75
CA GLY A 257 12.32 -7.47 -20.62
C GLY A 257 12.96 -8.68 -19.92
N ASP A 258 13.23 -8.60 -18.62
CA ASP A 258 13.72 -9.73 -17.82
C ASP A 258 12.56 -10.62 -17.38
N ARG A 259 12.03 -11.37 -18.36
CA ARG A 259 10.85 -12.21 -18.18
C ARG A 259 11.13 -13.40 -17.26
N GLN A 260 12.31 -13.99 -17.37
CA GLN A 260 12.69 -15.15 -16.55
C GLN A 260 12.72 -14.77 -15.07
N ARG A 261 13.36 -13.64 -14.73
CA ARG A 261 13.36 -13.15 -13.36
C ARG A 261 11.95 -12.80 -12.89
N ALA A 262 11.15 -12.15 -13.73
CA ALA A 262 9.76 -11.84 -13.39
C ALA A 262 8.94 -13.10 -13.04
N ARG A 263 9.14 -14.21 -13.76
CA ARG A 263 8.48 -15.49 -13.46
C ARG A 263 8.83 -16.01 -12.07
N GLU A 264 10.13 -16.11 -11.75
CA GLU A 264 10.61 -16.53 -10.42
C GLU A 264 10.03 -15.67 -9.30
N LEU A 265 9.97 -14.36 -9.52
CA LEU A 265 9.46 -13.40 -8.55
C LEU A 265 7.95 -13.53 -8.32
N ILE A 266 7.18 -13.80 -9.38
CA ILE A 266 5.73 -14.06 -9.27
C ILE A 266 5.50 -15.34 -8.46
N GLU A 267 6.26 -16.40 -8.74
CA GLU A 267 6.18 -17.66 -8.02
C GLU A 267 6.43 -17.47 -6.52
N GLN A 268 7.51 -16.78 -6.15
CA GLN A 268 7.83 -16.47 -4.76
C GLN A 268 6.74 -15.63 -4.08
N ALA A 269 6.23 -14.60 -4.76
CA ALA A 269 5.17 -13.76 -4.20
C ALA A 269 3.87 -14.55 -3.97
N LEU A 270 3.52 -15.46 -4.89
CA LEU A 270 2.34 -16.33 -4.73
C LEU A 270 2.54 -17.36 -3.60
N ASP A 271 3.72 -17.99 -3.52
CA ASP A 271 4.03 -18.94 -2.45
C ASP A 271 3.89 -18.31 -1.05
N HIS A 272 4.19 -17.01 -0.92
CA HIS A 272 3.95 -16.25 0.32
C HIS A 272 2.47 -15.89 0.54
N ALA A 273 1.79 -15.43 -0.50
CA ALA A 273 0.47 -14.81 -0.40
C ALA A 273 -0.69 -15.82 -0.30
N LEU A 274 -0.60 -16.94 -1.04
CA LEU A 274 -1.67 -17.91 -1.17
C LEU A 274 -2.04 -18.66 0.12
N PRO A 275 -1.09 -19.01 1.03
CA PRO A 275 -1.44 -19.59 2.34
C PRO A 275 -2.42 -18.73 3.14
N TYR A 276 -2.44 -17.42 2.89
CA TYR A 276 -3.32 -16.46 3.53
C TYR A 276 -4.54 -16.07 2.69
N GLY A 277 -4.65 -16.59 1.47
CA GLY A 277 -5.70 -16.27 0.50
C GLY A 277 -5.55 -14.90 -0.17
N LEU A 278 -4.39 -14.26 -0.10
CA LEU A 278 -4.21 -12.89 -0.59
C LEU A 278 -4.11 -12.87 -2.12
N VAL A 279 -5.21 -12.53 -2.79
CA VAL A 279 -5.34 -12.56 -4.26
C VAL A 279 -5.59 -11.18 -4.87
N ALA A 280 -6.11 -10.23 -4.10
CA ALA A 280 -6.41 -8.88 -4.59
C ALA A 280 -5.16 -8.11 -5.04
N PRO A 281 -4.01 -8.17 -4.34
CA PRO A 281 -2.79 -7.47 -4.79
C PRO A 281 -2.35 -7.86 -6.21
N PHE A 282 -2.48 -9.14 -6.57
CA PHE A 282 -2.18 -9.62 -7.93
C PHE A 282 -3.24 -9.19 -8.94
N SER A 283 -4.51 -9.19 -8.54
CA SER A 283 -5.63 -8.75 -9.39
C SER A 283 -5.50 -7.27 -9.76
N GLU A 284 -5.15 -6.42 -8.80
CA GLU A 284 -4.98 -4.97 -8.98
C GLU A 284 -3.85 -4.64 -9.96
N HIS A 285 -2.78 -5.42 -9.93
CA HIS A 285 -1.57 -5.17 -10.71
C HIS A 285 -1.44 -6.07 -11.93
N LEU A 286 -2.40 -6.96 -12.22
CA LEU A 286 -2.33 -7.97 -13.29
C LEU A 286 -1.88 -7.38 -14.63
N GLY A 287 -2.45 -6.24 -15.00
CA GLY A 287 -2.15 -5.59 -16.27
C GLY A 287 -0.67 -5.19 -16.41
N THR A 288 -0.01 -4.80 -15.31
CA THR A 288 1.39 -4.35 -15.32
C THR A 288 2.37 -5.51 -15.54
N MET A 289 1.95 -6.74 -15.25
CA MET A 289 2.74 -7.97 -15.44
C MET A 289 2.68 -8.51 -16.89
N ARG A 290 1.93 -7.86 -17.79
CA ARG A 290 1.91 -8.09 -19.25
C ARG A 290 1.89 -9.57 -19.67
N GLY A 291 1.00 -10.36 -19.05
CA GLY A 291 0.79 -11.76 -19.42
C GLY A 291 1.76 -12.76 -18.77
N VAL A 292 2.79 -12.32 -18.03
CA VAL A 292 3.72 -13.22 -17.34
C VAL A 292 3.01 -13.96 -16.21
N PHE A 293 2.19 -13.25 -15.44
CA PHE A 293 1.39 -13.85 -14.38
C PHE A 293 0.50 -14.98 -14.90
N GLU A 294 -0.24 -14.75 -15.99
CA GLU A 294 -1.15 -15.77 -16.53
C GLU A 294 -0.44 -16.99 -17.13
N GLU A 295 0.85 -16.90 -17.39
CA GLU A 295 1.71 -18.02 -17.80
C GLU A 295 2.11 -18.83 -16.56
N VAL A 296 2.73 -18.18 -15.57
CA VAL A 296 3.12 -18.79 -14.28
C VAL A 296 1.93 -19.44 -13.59
N ALA A 297 0.82 -18.71 -13.47
CA ALA A 297 -0.38 -19.20 -12.81
C ALA A 297 -1.02 -20.37 -13.57
N ARG A 298 -0.85 -20.49 -14.89
CA ARG A 298 -1.34 -21.65 -15.65
C ARG A 298 -0.53 -22.91 -15.34
N GLU A 299 0.78 -22.76 -15.16
CA GLU A 299 1.72 -23.86 -14.99
C GLU A 299 1.77 -24.36 -13.55
N ARG A 300 1.83 -23.45 -12.57
CA ARG A 300 2.02 -23.80 -11.15
C ARG A 300 0.80 -23.56 -10.26
N PHE A 301 -0.06 -22.60 -10.58
CA PHE A 301 -1.17 -22.18 -9.70
C PHE A 301 -2.54 -22.13 -10.41
N PRO A 302 -2.95 -23.20 -11.13
CA PRO A 302 -4.13 -23.15 -12.00
C PRO A 302 -5.44 -22.85 -11.26
N TRP A 303 -5.52 -23.26 -9.98
CA TRP A 303 -6.67 -23.07 -9.11
C TRP A 303 -6.98 -21.59 -8.80
N VAL A 304 -5.95 -20.76 -8.56
CA VAL A 304 -6.14 -19.34 -8.24
C VAL A 304 -6.16 -18.43 -9.47
N ARG A 305 -5.68 -18.93 -10.62
CA ARG A 305 -5.63 -18.15 -11.88
C ARG A 305 -6.98 -17.54 -12.25
N THR A 306 -8.04 -18.33 -12.17
CA THR A 306 -9.40 -17.89 -12.54
C THR A 306 -9.89 -16.79 -11.60
N GLU A 307 -9.60 -16.92 -10.30
CA GLU A 307 -10.00 -15.96 -9.29
C GLU A 307 -9.32 -14.59 -9.50
N ILE A 308 -8.00 -14.58 -9.74
CA ILE A 308 -7.25 -13.34 -9.95
C ILE A 308 -7.66 -12.63 -11.25
N ILE A 309 -7.87 -13.38 -12.34
CA ILE A 309 -8.34 -12.79 -13.60
C ILE A 309 -9.77 -12.24 -13.45
N ARG A 310 -10.63 -12.93 -12.71
CA ARG A 310 -11.98 -12.46 -12.40
C ARG A 310 -11.94 -11.18 -11.58
N GLY A 311 -11.16 -11.16 -10.50
CA GLY A 311 -10.96 -9.98 -9.65
C GLY A 311 -10.42 -8.78 -10.43
N TRP A 312 -9.46 -9.02 -11.34
CA TRP A 312 -8.99 -7.99 -12.25
C TRP A 312 -10.12 -7.46 -13.13
N LYS A 313 -10.92 -8.33 -13.77
CA LYS A 313 -12.00 -7.90 -14.67
C LYS A 313 -13.07 -7.08 -13.95
N GLU A 314 -13.44 -7.50 -12.74
CA GLU A 314 -14.40 -6.81 -11.87
C GLU A 314 -13.90 -5.40 -11.52
N ALA A 315 -12.63 -5.27 -11.09
CA ALA A 315 -12.05 -3.99 -10.72
C ALA A 315 -11.73 -3.09 -11.94
N PHE A 316 -11.26 -3.68 -13.03
CA PHE A 316 -10.72 -2.98 -14.21
C PHE A 316 -11.78 -2.15 -14.92
N THR A 317 -13.04 -2.61 -14.91
CA THR A 317 -14.15 -1.90 -15.56
C THR A 317 -14.45 -0.59 -14.83
N GLY A 318 -14.75 -0.66 -13.53
CA GLY A 318 -15.02 0.53 -12.72
C GLY A 318 -13.82 1.48 -12.67
N TRP A 319 -12.62 0.92 -12.53
CA TRP A 319 -11.38 1.69 -12.60
C TRP A 319 -11.25 2.47 -13.91
N THR A 320 -11.53 1.84 -15.05
CA THR A 320 -11.44 2.46 -16.38
C THR A 320 -12.44 3.60 -16.51
N GLU A 321 -13.66 3.42 -16.00
CA GLU A 321 -14.70 4.45 -16.03
C GLU A 321 -14.32 5.68 -15.21
N ILE A 322 -13.90 5.50 -13.95
CA ILE A 322 -13.45 6.59 -13.09
C ILE A 322 -12.28 7.34 -13.74
N ARG A 323 -11.25 6.59 -14.18
CA ARG A 323 -10.08 7.19 -14.83
C ARG A 323 -10.46 7.97 -16.08
N ASN A 324 -11.33 7.43 -16.93
CA ASN A 324 -11.76 8.09 -18.17
C ASN A 324 -12.46 9.41 -17.91
N ARG A 325 -13.29 9.48 -16.87
CA ARG A 325 -13.95 10.73 -16.46
C ARG A 325 -12.93 11.72 -15.90
N MET A 326 -12.10 11.29 -14.96
CA MET A 326 -11.10 12.15 -14.30
C MET A 326 -10.11 12.75 -15.30
N LEU A 327 -9.55 11.93 -16.19
CA LEU A 327 -8.50 12.33 -17.12
C LEU A 327 -9.01 12.69 -18.52
N LYS A 328 -10.34 12.73 -18.71
CA LYS A 328 -10.99 12.93 -20.01
C LYS A 328 -10.43 12.00 -21.10
N SER A 329 -10.12 10.76 -20.72
CA SER A 329 -9.51 9.76 -21.61
C SER A 329 -10.54 8.78 -22.19
N ARG A 330 -10.10 7.92 -23.11
CA ARG A 330 -10.93 6.93 -23.80
C ARG A 330 -10.34 5.54 -23.70
N MET A 331 -9.93 5.15 -22.50
CA MET A 331 -9.46 3.79 -22.24
C MET A 331 -10.57 2.77 -22.44
N THR A 332 -10.20 1.59 -22.93
CA THR A 332 -11.14 0.53 -23.31
C THR A 332 -11.26 -0.56 -22.22
N THR A 333 -12.46 -1.11 -22.09
CA THR A 333 -12.78 -2.29 -21.28
C THR A 333 -13.06 -3.54 -22.14
N LEU A 334 -12.98 -3.42 -23.47
CA LEU A 334 -13.39 -4.46 -24.42
C LEU A 334 -12.38 -5.61 -24.58
N LEU A 335 -11.16 -5.43 -24.07
CA LEU A 335 -10.06 -6.37 -24.26
C LEU A 335 -10.01 -7.40 -23.14
N THR A 336 -9.73 -8.65 -23.51
CA THR A 336 -9.32 -9.69 -22.55
C THR A 336 -7.95 -9.36 -21.95
N SER A 337 -7.58 -10.00 -20.83
CA SER A 337 -6.26 -9.75 -20.20
C SER A 337 -5.09 -10.03 -21.17
N ARG A 338 -5.20 -11.07 -22.01
CA ARG A 338 -4.21 -11.40 -23.03
C ARG A 338 -4.11 -10.34 -24.14
N GLU A 339 -5.25 -9.89 -24.65
CA GLU A 339 -5.29 -8.81 -25.66
C GLU A 339 -4.76 -7.50 -25.09
N TYR A 340 -5.06 -7.23 -23.83
CA TYR A 340 -4.55 -6.08 -23.09
C TYR A 340 -3.02 -6.16 -22.95
N ALA A 341 -2.47 -7.32 -22.57
CA ALA A 341 -1.03 -7.56 -22.50
C ALA A 341 -0.32 -7.33 -23.85
N ILE A 342 -0.86 -7.86 -24.96
CA ILE A 342 -0.35 -7.60 -26.32
C ILE A 342 -0.33 -6.09 -26.60
N SER A 343 -1.42 -5.41 -26.24
CA SER A 343 -1.55 -3.97 -26.45
C SER A 343 -0.55 -3.18 -25.59
N GLN A 344 -0.21 -3.63 -24.37
CA GLN A 344 0.83 -3.02 -23.54
C GLN A 344 2.24 -3.15 -24.14
N TYR A 345 2.57 -4.27 -24.78
CA TYR A 345 3.85 -4.37 -25.49
C TYR A 345 3.92 -3.43 -26.70
N LEU A 346 2.79 -3.21 -27.39
CA LEU A 346 2.72 -2.21 -28.45
C LEU A 346 2.93 -0.78 -27.92
N VAL A 347 2.37 -0.46 -26.74
CA VAL A 347 2.61 0.80 -26.01
C VAL A 347 4.10 0.98 -25.64
N ALA A 348 4.81 -0.12 -25.44
CA ALA A 348 6.26 -0.14 -25.21
C ALA A 348 7.10 -0.11 -26.51
N GLY A 349 6.45 0.04 -27.68
CA GLY A 349 7.13 0.14 -28.97
C GLY A 349 7.61 -1.18 -29.56
N LYS A 350 7.16 -2.33 -29.02
CA LYS A 350 7.57 -3.66 -29.49
C LYS A 350 6.90 -4.01 -30.82
N THR A 351 7.67 -4.63 -31.70
CA THR A 351 7.22 -5.20 -32.98
C THR A 351 6.45 -6.51 -32.79
N SER A 352 5.66 -6.94 -33.77
CA SER A 352 4.96 -8.24 -33.69
C SER A 352 5.90 -9.42 -33.48
N LYS A 353 7.14 -9.33 -33.99
CA LYS A 353 8.18 -10.36 -33.79
C LYS A 353 8.64 -10.40 -32.34
N GLU A 354 9.04 -9.26 -31.78
CA GLU A 354 9.44 -9.17 -30.38
C GLU A 354 8.30 -9.59 -29.43
N ILE A 355 7.05 -9.22 -29.73
CA ILE A 355 5.89 -9.62 -28.93
C ILE A 355 5.72 -11.15 -28.98
N ALA A 356 5.87 -11.75 -30.16
CA ALA A 356 5.77 -13.20 -30.32
C ALA A 356 6.83 -13.94 -29.52
N GLU A 357 8.08 -13.46 -29.55
CA GLU A 357 9.19 -13.97 -28.74
C GLU A 357 8.90 -13.81 -27.24
N LEU A 358 8.52 -12.61 -26.78
CA LEU A 358 8.22 -12.31 -25.37
C LEU A 358 7.03 -13.09 -24.81
N MET A 359 6.06 -13.46 -25.66
CA MET A 359 4.86 -14.19 -25.25
C MET A 359 4.91 -15.69 -25.60
N HIS A 360 6.08 -16.19 -26.04
CA HIS A 360 6.29 -17.58 -26.45
C HIS A 360 5.20 -18.08 -27.41
N THR A 361 4.94 -17.31 -28.48
CA THR A 361 3.91 -17.60 -29.49
C THR A 361 4.40 -17.26 -30.90
N THR A 362 3.54 -17.39 -31.91
CA THR A 362 3.93 -17.15 -33.31
C THR A 362 3.63 -15.72 -33.75
N VAL A 363 4.43 -15.18 -34.68
CA VAL A 363 4.20 -13.85 -35.29
C VAL A 363 2.82 -13.78 -35.95
N SER A 364 2.39 -14.86 -36.62
CA SER A 364 1.05 -14.96 -37.21
C SER A 364 -0.05 -14.89 -36.14
N GLY A 365 0.14 -15.54 -35.00
CA GLY A 365 -0.78 -15.48 -33.86
C GLY A 365 -0.90 -14.08 -33.26
N ILE A 366 0.22 -13.35 -33.13
CA ILE A 366 0.21 -11.94 -32.71
C ILE A 366 -0.48 -11.06 -33.76
N THR A 367 -0.20 -11.27 -35.04
CA THR A 367 -0.81 -10.49 -36.13
C THR A 367 -2.32 -10.66 -36.18
N TYR A 368 -2.80 -11.90 -36.00
CA TYR A 368 -4.21 -12.22 -35.86
C TYR A 368 -4.82 -11.57 -34.61
N SER A 369 -4.16 -11.67 -33.45
CA SER A 369 -4.64 -11.03 -32.21
C SER A 369 -4.75 -9.50 -32.38
N LEU A 370 -3.77 -8.87 -33.01
CA LEU A 370 -3.81 -7.43 -33.31
C LEU A 370 -4.96 -7.08 -34.27
N GLN A 371 -5.33 -7.97 -35.20
CA GLN A 371 -6.52 -7.76 -36.04
C GLN A 371 -7.79 -7.76 -35.20
N ILE A 372 -7.99 -8.76 -34.35
CA ILE A 372 -9.16 -8.84 -33.46
C ILE A 372 -9.23 -7.60 -32.54
N ILE A 373 -8.10 -7.16 -31.98
CA ILE A 373 -8.04 -5.95 -31.16
C ILE A 373 -8.44 -4.71 -31.98
N ARG A 374 -7.96 -4.58 -33.22
CA ARG A 374 -8.33 -3.47 -34.11
C ARG A 374 -9.84 -3.44 -34.40
N GLU A 375 -10.43 -4.60 -34.67
CA GLU A 375 -11.87 -4.75 -34.91
C GLU A 375 -12.68 -4.35 -33.67
N LYS A 376 -12.31 -4.88 -32.49
CA LYS A 376 -12.95 -4.53 -31.21
C LYS A 376 -12.91 -3.04 -30.90
N LEU A 377 -11.82 -2.36 -31.23
CA LEU A 377 -11.63 -0.94 -30.96
C LEU A 377 -12.08 -0.03 -32.12
N GLY A 378 -12.51 -0.59 -33.25
CA GLY A 378 -12.91 0.18 -34.42
C GLY A 378 -11.78 1.00 -35.06
N VAL A 379 -10.52 0.53 -34.97
CA VAL A 379 -9.35 1.25 -35.52
C VAL A 379 -8.73 0.53 -36.71
N ARG A 380 -8.17 1.28 -37.66
CA ARG A 380 -7.57 0.70 -38.88
C ARG A 380 -6.12 0.26 -38.71
N ARG A 381 -5.32 0.97 -37.90
CA ARG A 381 -3.88 0.73 -37.76
C ARG A 381 -3.55 0.33 -36.32
N SER A 382 -2.66 -0.63 -36.13
CA SER A 382 -2.29 -1.10 -34.78
C SER A 382 -1.76 0.03 -33.89
N ARG A 383 -1.00 0.99 -34.44
CA ARG A 383 -0.52 2.15 -33.69
C ARG A 383 -1.62 2.98 -33.01
N ASP A 384 -2.86 2.92 -33.51
CA ASP A 384 -4.00 3.65 -32.93
C ASP A 384 -4.58 2.95 -31.70
N ILE A 385 -4.27 1.65 -31.48
CA ILE A 385 -4.64 0.90 -30.27
C ILE A 385 -4.08 1.58 -29.02
N VAL A 386 -2.86 2.13 -29.10
CA VAL A 386 -2.14 2.77 -27.97
C VAL A 386 -2.99 3.83 -27.26
N LYS A 387 -3.85 4.54 -28.00
CA LYS A 387 -4.75 5.59 -27.45
C LYS A 387 -5.77 5.06 -26.45
N PHE A 388 -6.10 3.77 -26.52
CA PHE A 388 -7.13 3.12 -25.70
C PHE A 388 -6.56 2.30 -24.53
N VAL A 389 -5.24 2.10 -24.47
CA VAL A 389 -4.59 1.24 -23.48
C VAL A 389 -3.42 1.90 -22.75
N ASN A 390 -2.97 3.09 -23.17
CA ASN A 390 -1.83 3.75 -22.52
C ASN A 390 -2.22 4.36 -21.16
N TRP A 391 -1.70 3.77 -20.08
CA TRP A 391 -1.90 4.24 -18.71
C TRP A 391 -1.11 5.50 -18.38
N CYS A 392 0.07 5.65 -18.95
CA CYS A 392 0.97 6.77 -18.70
C CYS A 392 0.46 8.00 -19.47
N ALA A 393 -0.41 8.77 -18.83
CA ALA A 393 -0.89 10.04 -19.38
C ALA A 393 0.24 11.07 -19.35
N LYS A 394 1.04 11.11 -20.41
CA LYS A 394 1.48 12.39 -20.99
C LYS A 394 0.84 12.52 -22.37
N ASN A 395 -0.49 12.60 -22.41
CA ASN A 395 -1.17 13.19 -23.56
C ASN A 395 -1.09 14.71 -23.42
N ARG A 396 0.14 15.28 -23.47
CA ARG A 396 0.27 16.59 -24.07
C ARG A 396 0.23 16.32 -25.56
N SER A 397 -0.93 16.53 -26.18
CA SER A 397 -0.90 16.87 -27.60
C SER A 397 0.07 18.04 -27.70
N LYS A 398 1.21 17.83 -28.36
CA LYS A 398 1.91 18.97 -28.95
C LYS A 398 0.93 19.50 -30.00
N THR A 399 0.08 20.43 -29.58
CA THR A 399 -0.47 21.45 -30.49
C THR A 399 0.69 22.24 -31.06
#